data_AF-A0A0D0VSA7-F1
#
_entry.id   AF-A0A0D0VSA7-F1
#
_cell.length_a   1.000
_cell.length_b   1.000
_cell.length_c   1.000
_cell.angle_alpha   90.00
_cell.angle_beta   90.00
_cell.angle_gamma   90.00
#
_symmetry.space_group_name_H-M   'P 1'
#
loop_
_entity.id
_entity.type
_entity.pdbx_description
1 polymer ?
#
loop_
_entity_poly.entity_id
_entity_poly.type
_entity_poly.pdbx_seq_one_letter_code
_entity_poly.pdbx_strand_id
1 'polypeptide(L)'
;MADSPSPLPPYNNVWAKRAAEADEWLRQHKVVVSATSASVISTFAGFPLDSLKSRLQSSREKVSIPRLAADVVREEGIGGLWRGFPLPLITISIVRTISFTIYSSTKRILNSTPLPSEPPKADHKPTDDARPSNKDGSSRKTPWINIQLGWFSGDNAKDIGITSFLAGAVSGAVVCVGSAPFELVKVRRQLEYQIYRDSHPELFCNPSAATAGSGYKVAVPGVPPTASFTPPTTLQAVKLIVNSNGPFGLYIGWRLHFVRDMLGTALYFAEYDVMRYYLGRQKTKIKENGEGGGFGYDVQGDVPDWAKAWLPKQAVPFLCGSVAGVSSWALIYPVDAIKTKAQQRALSRLTPRTPAEQFHRLLRGTDKDNPKPLLSGITRLYRGLGVSMIRSMLTHGLLWTLVDAAGSYIDTKPCERYFGVDVPL
;
A
#
# COMPACT_ATOMS: atom_id res chain seq x y z
N MET A 1 13.65 58.63 -22.48
CA MET A 1 12.32 58.38 -21.91
C MET A 1 12.40 57.04 -21.22
N ALA A 2 12.29 57.04 -19.89
CA ALA A 2 12.37 55.83 -19.08
C ALA A 2 11.03 55.10 -19.18
N ASP A 3 11.06 53.82 -19.54
CA ASP A 3 9.92 52.92 -19.40
C ASP A 3 9.61 52.76 -17.92
N SER A 4 8.52 53.39 -17.49
CA SER A 4 7.91 53.16 -16.19
C SER A 4 7.45 51.70 -16.11
N PRO A 5 7.80 50.93 -15.06
CA PRO A 5 7.23 49.61 -14.88
C PRO A 5 5.73 49.74 -14.67
N SER A 6 4.95 49.04 -15.49
CA SER A 6 3.50 48.90 -15.32
C SER A 6 3.19 48.51 -13.88
N PRO A 7 2.24 49.17 -13.18
CA PRO A 7 1.89 48.80 -11.82
C PRO A 7 1.35 47.36 -11.85
N LEU A 8 2.05 46.45 -11.18
CA LEU A 8 1.52 45.12 -10.87
C LEU A 8 0.15 45.33 -10.19
N PRO A 9 -0.92 44.61 -10.61
CA PRO A 9 -2.23 44.87 -10.04
C PRO A 9 -2.24 44.51 -8.54
N PRO A 10 -3.11 45.14 -7.73
CA PRO A 10 -3.15 44.90 -6.30
C PRO A 10 -3.83 43.56 -6.04
N TYR A 11 -3.13 42.45 -6.23
CA TYR A 11 -3.69 41.12 -5.96
C TYR A 11 -3.55 40.76 -4.48
N ASN A 12 -4.17 41.60 -3.65
CA ASN A 12 -4.46 41.35 -2.25
C ASN A 12 -5.94 40.96 -2.08
N ASN A 13 -6.46 40.14 -3.01
CA ASN A 13 -7.84 39.68 -2.94
C ASN A 13 -7.94 38.42 -2.04
N VAL A 14 -9.07 38.26 -1.34
CA VAL A 14 -9.28 37.17 -0.37
C VAL A 14 -9.06 35.78 -0.98
N TRP A 15 -9.32 35.65 -2.28
CA TRP A 15 -9.18 34.40 -3.02
C TRP A 15 -7.72 34.03 -3.27
N ALA A 16 -6.86 34.98 -3.63
CA ALA A 16 -5.42 34.77 -3.79
C ALA A 16 -4.77 34.39 -2.46
N LYS A 17 -5.18 35.04 -1.36
CA LYS A 17 -4.71 34.68 -0.02
C LYS A 17 -5.14 33.26 0.38
N ARG A 18 -6.41 32.90 0.19
CA ARG A 18 -6.92 31.54 0.44
C ARG A 18 -6.24 30.48 -0.43
N ALA A 19 -5.95 30.82 -1.68
CA ALA A 19 -5.23 29.96 -2.61
C ALA A 19 -3.78 29.72 -2.17
N ALA A 20 -3.07 30.77 -1.76
CA ALA A 20 -1.72 30.66 -1.20
C ALA A 20 -1.69 29.86 0.11
N GLU A 21 -2.65 30.08 1.01
CA GLU A 21 -2.80 29.29 2.24
C GLU A 21 -3.07 27.80 1.94
N ALA A 22 -3.88 27.51 0.91
CA ALA A 22 -4.15 26.14 0.48
C ALA A 22 -2.90 25.47 -0.14
N ASP A 23 -2.13 26.18 -0.98
CA ASP A 23 -0.89 25.67 -1.57
C ASP A 23 0.17 25.38 -0.49
N GLU A 24 0.31 26.27 0.50
CA GLU A 24 1.20 26.04 1.64
C GLU A 24 0.74 24.84 2.48
N TRP A 25 -0.57 24.70 2.72
CA TRP A 25 -1.10 23.53 3.42
C TRP A 25 -0.85 22.22 2.65
N LEU A 26 -1.03 22.23 1.33
CA LEU A 26 -0.75 21.09 0.46
C LEU A 26 0.73 20.71 0.48
N ARG A 27 1.65 21.69 0.49
CA ARG A 27 3.10 21.46 0.63
C ARG A 27 3.44 20.84 1.98
N GLN A 28 2.89 21.38 3.06
CA GLN A 28 3.10 20.85 4.42
C GLN A 28 2.58 19.41 4.56
N HIS A 29 1.46 19.07 3.90
CA HIS A 29 0.81 17.76 3.98
C HIS A 29 0.99 16.91 2.71
N LYS A 30 2.00 17.22 1.89
CA LYS A 30 2.23 16.60 0.57
C LYS A 30 2.17 15.08 0.60
N VAL A 31 2.85 14.47 1.57
CA VAL A 31 2.89 13.01 1.75
C VAL A 31 1.50 12.43 1.98
N VAL A 32 0.71 13.04 2.86
CA VAL A 32 -0.62 12.55 3.24
C VAL A 32 -1.60 12.68 2.07
N VAL A 33 -1.58 13.82 1.38
CA VAL A 33 -2.50 14.11 0.26
C VAL A 33 -2.19 13.22 -0.95
N SER A 34 -0.90 13.12 -1.32
CA SER A 34 -0.46 12.25 -2.42
C SER A 34 -0.73 10.78 -2.12
N ALA A 35 -0.37 10.30 -0.92
CA ALA A 35 -0.63 8.92 -0.53
C ALA A 35 -2.13 8.60 -0.52
N THR A 36 -2.97 9.48 0.04
CA THR A 36 -4.42 9.20 0.17
C THR A 36 -5.11 9.18 -1.19
N SER A 37 -4.90 10.20 -2.02
CA SER A 37 -5.50 10.28 -3.37
C SER A 37 -5.08 9.09 -4.24
N ALA A 38 -3.79 8.76 -4.26
CA ALA A 38 -3.26 7.62 -4.98
C ALA A 38 -3.79 6.28 -4.43
N SER A 39 -3.94 6.16 -3.10
CA SER A 39 -4.47 4.95 -2.47
C SER A 39 -5.91 4.68 -2.86
N VAL A 40 -6.76 5.71 -2.87
CA VAL A 40 -8.17 5.58 -3.25
C VAL A 40 -8.28 5.12 -4.71
N ILE A 41 -7.62 5.81 -5.63
CA ILE A 41 -7.72 5.53 -7.07
C ILE A 41 -7.11 4.16 -7.40
N SER A 42 -5.93 3.85 -6.89
CA SER A 42 -5.27 2.56 -7.15
C SER A 42 -6.03 1.38 -6.55
N THR A 43 -6.65 1.56 -5.38
CA THR A 43 -7.48 0.51 -4.76
C THR A 43 -8.76 0.29 -5.54
N PHE A 44 -9.41 1.37 -6.00
CA PHE A 44 -10.59 1.27 -6.86
C PHE A 44 -10.29 0.53 -8.17
N ALA A 45 -9.17 0.88 -8.83
CA ALA A 45 -8.74 0.24 -10.07
C ALA A 45 -8.32 -1.23 -9.88
N GLY A 46 -7.72 -1.56 -8.72
CA GLY A 46 -7.32 -2.94 -8.39
C GLY A 46 -8.44 -3.83 -7.86
N PHE A 47 -9.57 -3.25 -7.45
CA PHE A 47 -10.64 -3.99 -6.79
C PHE A 47 -11.22 -5.16 -7.61
N PRO A 48 -11.42 -5.07 -8.93
CA PRO A 48 -11.85 -6.21 -9.74
C PRO A 48 -10.98 -7.45 -9.56
N LEU A 49 -9.66 -7.27 -9.45
CA LEU A 49 -8.73 -8.39 -9.25
C LEU A 49 -8.81 -8.95 -7.82
N ASP A 50 -9.11 -8.12 -6.82
CA ASP A 50 -9.40 -8.57 -5.45
C ASP A 50 -10.69 -9.38 -5.38
N SER A 51 -11.74 -8.93 -6.08
CA SER A 51 -13.00 -9.65 -6.21
C SER A 51 -12.79 -11.02 -6.86
N LEU A 52 -12.11 -11.07 -8.01
CA LEU A 52 -11.79 -12.32 -8.71
C LEU A 52 -10.91 -13.25 -7.87
N LYS A 53 -9.91 -12.72 -7.16
CA LYS A 53 -9.08 -13.51 -6.24
C LYS A 53 -9.92 -14.16 -5.16
N SER A 54 -10.84 -13.42 -4.54
CA SER A 54 -11.70 -13.95 -3.48
C SER A 54 -12.62 -15.06 -3.98
N ARG A 55 -13.19 -14.91 -5.19
CA ARG A 55 -14.03 -15.92 -5.84
C ARG A 55 -13.22 -17.16 -6.23
N LEU A 56 -12.01 -16.99 -6.75
CA LEU A 56 -11.12 -18.09 -7.11
C LEU A 56 -10.64 -18.86 -5.88
N GLN A 57 -10.34 -18.17 -4.77
CA GLN A 57 -9.94 -18.81 -3.51
C GLN A 57 -11.10 -19.53 -2.83
N SER A 58 -12.34 -19.10 -3.11
CA SER A 58 -13.49 -19.90 -2.74
C SER A 58 -13.60 -21.11 -3.66
N SER A 59 -13.67 -20.95 -4.99
CA SER A 59 -14.01 -22.02 -5.94
C SER A 59 -13.16 -23.30 -5.79
N ARG A 60 -13.83 -24.46 -5.82
CA ARG A 60 -13.18 -25.79 -5.85
C ARG A 60 -12.68 -26.14 -7.26
N GLU A 61 -13.34 -25.60 -8.28
CA GLU A 61 -12.98 -25.85 -9.66
C GLU A 61 -11.72 -25.05 -10.04
N LYS A 62 -10.85 -25.69 -10.83
CA LYS A 62 -9.72 -25.01 -11.45
C LYS A 62 -10.22 -24.18 -12.62
N VAL A 63 -10.80 -23.02 -12.32
CA VAL A 63 -11.26 -22.07 -13.34
C VAL A 63 -10.13 -21.09 -13.65
N SER A 64 -9.92 -20.81 -14.93
CA SER A 64 -9.01 -19.76 -15.38
C SER A 64 -9.57 -18.38 -15.03
N ILE A 65 -8.71 -17.42 -14.66
CA ILE A 65 -9.11 -16.04 -14.29
C ILE A 65 -9.99 -15.36 -15.35
N PRO A 66 -9.69 -15.43 -16.66
CA PRO A 66 -10.50 -14.74 -17.67
C PRO A 66 -11.91 -15.32 -17.78
N ARG A 67 -12.03 -16.65 -17.70
CA ARG A 67 -13.32 -17.34 -17.69
C ARG A 67 -14.17 -16.93 -16.49
N LEU A 68 -13.57 -16.92 -15.28
CA LEU A 68 -14.24 -16.46 -14.07
C LEU A 68 -14.70 -15.00 -14.19
N ALA A 69 -13.90 -14.13 -14.79
CA ALA A 69 -14.28 -12.73 -15.03
C ALA A 69 -15.45 -12.61 -16.02
N ALA A 70 -15.43 -13.39 -17.11
CA ALA A 70 -16.51 -13.42 -18.08
C ALA A 70 -17.82 -13.94 -17.46
N ASP A 71 -17.74 -14.98 -16.62
CA ASP A 71 -18.90 -15.53 -15.91
C ASP A 71 -19.51 -14.48 -14.96
N VAL A 72 -18.68 -13.78 -14.17
CA VAL A 72 -19.16 -12.71 -13.27
C VAL A 72 -19.82 -11.57 -14.06
N VAL A 73 -19.22 -11.13 -15.18
CA VAL A 73 -19.80 -10.05 -16.00
C VAL A 73 -21.10 -10.51 -16.65
N ARG A 74 -21.21 -11.77 -17.06
CA ARG A 74 -22.43 -12.34 -17.65
C ARG A 74 -23.56 -12.50 -16.62
N GLU A 75 -23.24 -12.88 -15.39
CA GLU A 75 -24.24 -13.19 -14.35
C GLU A 75 -24.65 -11.96 -13.52
N GLU A 76 -23.68 -11.12 -13.13
CA GLU A 76 -23.88 -9.97 -12.24
C GLU A 76 -23.70 -8.61 -12.93
N GLY A 77 -23.31 -8.61 -14.20
CA GLY A 77 -22.90 -7.40 -14.92
C GLY A 77 -21.51 -6.90 -14.50
N ILE A 78 -21.09 -5.78 -15.11
CA ILE A 78 -19.80 -5.14 -14.81
C ILE A 78 -19.70 -4.72 -13.33
N GLY A 79 -20.83 -4.30 -12.73
CA GLY A 79 -20.90 -3.93 -11.31
C GLY A 79 -20.60 -5.07 -10.34
N GLY A 80 -20.76 -6.34 -10.76
CA GLY A 80 -20.42 -7.53 -9.97
C GLY A 80 -18.93 -7.61 -9.61
N LEU A 81 -18.05 -7.03 -10.43
CA LEU A 81 -16.62 -6.93 -10.15
C LEU A 81 -16.32 -6.00 -8.96
N TRP A 82 -17.16 -4.99 -8.72
CA TRP A 82 -17.04 -4.04 -7.60
C TRP A 82 -17.92 -4.38 -6.38
N ARG A 83 -18.57 -5.53 -6.37
CA ARG A 83 -19.45 -5.90 -5.25
C ARG A 83 -18.68 -5.95 -3.92
N GLY A 84 -19.09 -5.12 -2.96
CA GLY A 84 -18.48 -5.04 -1.62
C GLY A 84 -17.24 -4.15 -1.50
N PHE A 85 -16.97 -3.29 -2.50
CA PHE A 85 -15.78 -2.44 -2.53
C PHE A 85 -15.63 -1.34 -1.46
N PRO A 86 -16.68 -0.71 -0.88
CA PRO A 86 -16.49 0.49 -0.06
C PRO A 86 -15.65 0.25 1.20
N LEU A 87 -15.85 -0.91 1.86
CA LEU A 87 -15.11 -1.23 3.08
C LEU A 87 -13.60 -1.46 2.79
N PRO A 88 -13.19 -2.31 1.83
CA PRO A 88 -11.80 -2.42 1.41
C PRO A 88 -11.20 -1.09 0.93
N LEU A 89 -11.96 -0.25 0.22
CA LEU A 89 -11.49 1.05 -0.24
C LEU A 89 -11.08 1.95 0.94
N ILE A 90 -11.93 2.07 1.96
CA ILE A 90 -11.66 2.89 3.14
C ILE A 90 -10.49 2.31 3.94
N THR A 91 -10.53 1.02 4.26
CA THR A 91 -9.53 0.40 5.15
C THR A 91 -8.13 0.39 4.52
N ILE A 92 -8.02 0.00 3.25
CA ILE A 92 -6.73 -0.02 2.54
C ILE A 92 -6.18 1.39 2.39
N SER A 93 -7.03 2.38 2.09
CA SER A 93 -6.58 3.76 1.93
C SER A 93 -6.03 4.33 3.23
N ILE A 94 -6.72 4.14 4.36
CA ILE A 94 -6.25 4.60 5.66
C ILE A 94 -4.92 3.91 6.04
N VAL A 95 -4.88 2.58 5.94
CA VAL A 95 -3.70 1.78 6.26
C VAL A 95 -2.49 2.23 5.44
N ARG A 96 -2.69 2.44 4.14
CA ARG A 96 -1.63 2.82 3.22
C ARG A 96 -1.17 4.27 3.45
N THR A 97 -2.07 5.21 3.68
CA THR A 97 -1.73 6.61 4.03
C THR A 97 -0.91 6.67 5.32
N ILE A 98 -1.33 5.96 6.37
CA ILE A 98 -0.57 5.88 7.64
C ILE A 98 0.80 5.27 7.38
N SER A 99 0.86 4.16 6.63
CA SER A 99 2.11 3.49 6.29
C SER A 99 3.11 4.43 5.60
N PHE A 100 2.68 5.15 4.57
CA PHE A 100 3.50 6.13 3.86
C PHE A 100 3.95 7.30 4.75
N THR A 101 3.07 7.78 5.62
CA THR A 101 3.39 8.87 6.55
C THR A 101 4.48 8.46 7.53
N ILE A 102 4.34 7.30 8.15
CA ILE A 102 5.33 6.76 9.09
C ILE A 102 6.64 6.49 8.37
N TYR A 103 6.59 5.79 7.23
CA TYR A 103 7.77 5.48 6.43
C TYR A 103 8.54 6.77 6.07
N SER A 104 7.86 7.80 5.55
CA SER A 104 8.50 9.07 5.18
C SER A 104 9.10 9.79 6.40
N SER A 105 8.42 9.76 7.54
CA SER A 105 8.88 10.39 8.79
C SER A 105 10.10 9.67 9.35
N THR A 106 10.08 8.33 9.39
CA THR A 106 11.21 7.52 9.86
C THR A 106 12.41 7.68 8.93
N LYS A 107 12.21 7.66 7.60
CA LYS A 107 13.30 7.89 6.63
C LYS A 107 13.92 9.28 6.78
N ARG A 108 13.12 10.31 7.07
CA ARG A 108 13.62 11.67 7.39
C ARG A 108 14.50 11.69 8.64
N ILE A 109 14.07 11.02 9.72
CA ILE A 109 14.82 10.92 10.98
C ILE A 109 16.15 10.17 10.81
N LEU A 110 16.16 9.09 10.01
CA LEU A 110 17.37 8.32 9.73
C LEU A 110 18.39 9.10 8.88
N ASN A 111 17.90 9.92 7.94
CA ASN A 111 18.73 10.65 6.98
C ASN A 111 19.10 12.08 7.41
N SER A 112 18.49 12.61 8.49
CA SER A 112 18.84 13.94 8.99
C SER A 112 20.23 13.92 9.61
N THR A 113 21.17 14.62 8.98
CA THR A 113 22.51 14.91 9.54
C THR A 113 22.41 16.00 10.60
N PRO A 114 23.12 15.88 11.73
CA PRO A 114 23.34 16.99 12.64
C PRO A 114 24.00 18.16 11.88
N LEU A 115 23.49 19.38 12.06
CA LEU A 115 24.22 20.57 11.63
C LEU A 115 25.59 20.57 12.35
N PRO A 116 26.70 20.90 11.68
CA PRO A 116 27.94 21.20 12.39
C PRO A 116 27.61 22.27 13.44
N SER A 117 27.95 22.02 14.70
CA SER A 117 27.96 23.08 15.70
C SER A 117 28.77 24.23 15.10
N GLU A 118 28.15 25.39 14.86
CA GLU A 118 28.93 26.59 14.57
C GLU A 118 30.01 26.68 15.67
N PRO A 119 31.30 26.82 15.33
CA PRO A 119 32.29 27.09 16.36
C PRO A 119 31.84 28.34 17.12
N PRO A 120 32.07 28.41 18.45
CA PRO A 120 31.65 29.55 19.24
C PRO A 120 32.14 30.81 18.54
N LYS A 121 31.19 31.69 18.16
CA LYS A 121 31.52 32.97 17.54
C LYS A 121 32.48 33.68 18.49
N ALA A 122 33.73 33.83 18.05
CA ALA A 122 34.69 34.65 18.78
C ALA A 122 34.07 36.04 18.92
N ASP A 123 34.00 36.53 20.16
CA ASP A 123 33.37 37.78 20.55
C ASP A 123 33.83 38.93 19.65
N HIS A 124 33.01 39.32 18.68
CA HIS A 124 33.19 40.58 17.96
C HIS A 124 32.59 41.69 18.82
N LYS A 125 33.48 42.57 19.30
CA LYS A 125 33.13 43.86 19.90
C LYS A 125 32.14 44.61 18.99
N PRO A 126 31.12 45.27 19.55
CA PRO A 126 30.17 46.01 18.73
C PRO A 126 30.91 47.19 18.09
N THR A 127 30.90 47.24 16.76
CA THR A 127 31.11 48.48 16.03
C THR A 127 29.73 48.91 15.56
N ASP A 128 29.30 50.05 16.09
CA ASP A 128 28.09 50.74 15.69
C ASP A 128 28.27 51.17 14.23
N ASP A 129 27.62 50.48 13.29
CA ASP A 129 27.23 50.97 11.95
C ASP A 129 26.76 49.80 11.07
N ALA A 130 25.54 49.31 11.30
CA ALA A 130 24.84 48.49 10.30
C ALA A 130 23.32 48.55 10.50
N ARG A 131 22.64 49.10 9.49
CA ARG A 131 21.19 49.09 9.28
C ARG A 131 20.63 47.66 9.48
N PRO A 132 19.46 47.47 10.14
CA PRO A 132 18.95 46.13 10.38
C PRO A 132 18.55 45.50 9.04
N SER A 133 19.33 44.52 8.58
CA SER A 133 18.88 43.61 7.51
C SER A 133 17.80 42.71 8.12
N ASN A 134 16.57 42.87 7.64
CA ASN A 134 15.47 41.98 7.98
C ASN A 134 15.84 40.55 7.53
N LYS A 135 16.35 39.74 8.45
CA LYS A 135 16.49 38.30 8.22
C LYS A 135 15.12 37.71 8.49
N ASP A 136 14.36 37.50 7.43
CA ASP A 136 13.13 36.71 7.47
C ASP A 136 13.50 35.28 7.90
N GLY A 137 13.44 35.07 9.22
CA GLY A 137 13.47 33.77 9.84
C GLY A 137 12.17 33.07 9.49
N SER A 138 12.10 32.46 8.31
CA SER A 138 11.18 31.36 8.03
C SER A 138 11.41 30.32 9.13
N SER A 139 10.58 30.39 10.17
CA SER A 139 10.55 29.44 11.27
C SER A 139 10.19 28.08 10.68
N ARG A 140 11.21 27.33 10.25
CA ARG A 140 11.09 25.91 9.94
C ARG A 140 10.59 25.28 11.22
N LYS A 141 9.28 25.02 11.29
CA LYS A 141 8.67 24.26 12.39
C LYS A 141 9.51 23.01 12.59
N THR A 142 10.24 22.98 13.70
CA THR A 142 11.00 21.81 14.09
C THR A 142 10.01 20.65 14.23
N PRO A 143 10.30 19.47 13.69
CA PRO A 143 9.42 18.33 13.86
C PRO A 143 9.23 18.07 15.36
N TRP A 144 8.01 17.70 15.75
CA TRP A 144 7.59 17.34 17.11
C TRP A 144 8.46 16.24 17.75
N ILE A 145 9.25 15.51 16.95
CA ILE A 145 10.32 14.61 17.36
C ILE A 145 11.62 15.08 16.70
N ASN A 146 12.55 15.62 17.48
CA ASN A 146 13.87 16.07 17.00
C ASN A 146 14.95 15.04 17.35
N ILE A 147 14.92 13.90 16.65
CA ILE A 147 15.95 12.87 16.72
C ILE A 147 16.71 12.91 15.39
N GLN A 148 18.03 13.14 15.43
CA GLN A 148 18.88 13.23 14.24
C GLN A 148 20.01 12.21 14.36
N LEU A 149 19.93 11.12 13.59
CA LEU A 149 20.85 10.00 13.72
C LEU A 149 22.02 10.07 12.72
N GLY A 150 21.77 10.53 11.49
CA GLY A 150 22.80 10.67 10.45
C GLY A 150 23.48 9.35 10.01
N TRP A 151 23.05 8.19 10.54
CA TRP A 151 23.74 6.89 10.43
C TRP A 151 23.93 6.40 8.99
N PHE A 152 23.09 6.84 8.05
CA PHE A 152 23.09 6.35 6.65
C PHE A 152 22.88 7.49 5.64
N SER A 153 23.58 8.60 5.83
CA SER A 153 23.38 9.83 5.03
C SER A 153 23.94 9.76 3.60
N GLY A 154 24.66 8.68 3.25
CA GLY A 154 25.25 8.52 1.92
C GLY A 154 24.20 8.43 0.81
N ASP A 155 24.58 8.85 -0.39
CA ASP A 155 23.75 8.73 -1.60
C ASP A 155 24.13 7.50 -2.42
N ASN A 156 24.20 6.34 -1.75
CA ASN A 156 24.53 5.06 -2.38
C ASN A 156 23.38 4.05 -2.20
N ALA A 157 23.33 3.03 -3.06
CA ALA A 157 22.26 2.04 -3.05
C ALA A 157 22.14 1.28 -1.71
N LYS A 158 23.25 1.09 -0.98
CA LYS A 158 23.26 0.35 0.29
C LYS A 158 22.57 1.17 1.39
N ASP A 159 22.95 2.43 1.54
CA ASP A 159 22.37 3.34 2.54
C ASP A 159 20.88 3.58 2.25
N ILE A 160 20.52 3.77 0.99
CA ILE A 160 19.12 3.88 0.56
C ILE A 160 18.35 2.59 0.89
N GLY A 161 18.91 1.43 0.57
CA GLY A 161 18.28 0.14 0.89
C GLY A 161 18.06 -0.05 2.38
N ILE A 162 19.08 0.19 3.20
CA ILE A 162 19.01 0.02 4.67
C ILE A 162 18.02 1.00 5.30
N THR A 163 18.11 2.29 4.96
CA THR A 163 17.21 3.32 5.51
C THR A 163 15.76 3.04 5.16
N SER A 164 15.51 2.62 3.93
CA SER A 164 14.16 2.32 3.44
C SER A 164 13.63 1.02 4.02
N PHE A 165 14.49 0.02 4.22
CA PHE A 165 14.15 -1.22 4.92
C PHE A 165 13.76 -0.94 6.37
N LEU A 166 14.57 -0.18 7.12
CA LEU A 166 14.28 0.17 8.52
C LEU A 166 13.02 1.03 8.64
N ALA A 167 12.88 2.06 7.80
CA ALA A 167 11.68 2.89 7.77
C ALA A 167 10.42 2.08 7.40
N GLY A 168 10.54 1.16 6.44
CA GLY A 168 9.46 0.25 6.06
C GLY A 168 9.11 -0.74 7.16
N ALA A 169 10.11 -1.26 7.90
CA ALA A 169 9.91 -2.13 9.05
C ALA A 169 9.14 -1.43 10.17
N VAL A 170 9.54 -0.20 10.53
CA VAL A 170 8.84 0.63 11.54
C VAL A 170 7.41 0.92 11.08
N SER A 171 7.22 1.31 9.82
CA SER A 171 5.90 1.53 9.23
C SER A 171 5.01 0.29 9.33
N GLY A 172 5.50 -0.87 8.89
CA GLY A 172 4.78 -2.14 8.96
C GLY A 172 4.44 -2.54 10.39
N ALA A 173 5.39 -2.37 11.33
CA ALA A 173 5.20 -2.69 12.74
C ALA A 173 4.13 -1.82 13.42
N VAL A 174 4.06 -0.52 13.11
CA VAL A 174 3.03 0.36 13.71
C VAL A 174 1.67 0.11 13.07
N VAL A 175 1.62 0.05 11.73
CA VAL A 175 0.38 -0.17 10.99
C VAL A 175 -0.28 -1.49 11.36
N CYS A 176 0.52 -2.54 11.60
CA CYS A 176 -0.02 -3.85 11.91
C CYS A 176 -0.90 -3.85 13.18
N VAL A 177 -0.64 -2.96 14.15
CA VAL A 177 -1.45 -2.84 15.38
C VAL A 177 -2.90 -2.50 15.03
N GLY A 178 -3.10 -1.57 14.11
CA GLY A 178 -4.43 -1.16 13.66
C GLY A 178 -5.06 -2.15 12.67
N SER A 179 -4.27 -2.76 11.78
CA SER A 179 -4.80 -3.62 10.71
C SER A 179 -5.07 -5.06 11.14
N ALA A 180 -4.45 -5.56 12.22
CA ALA A 180 -4.59 -6.96 12.64
C ALA A 180 -6.03 -7.41 12.90
N PRO A 181 -6.88 -6.64 13.62
CA PRO A 181 -8.29 -6.98 13.80
C PRO A 181 -9.05 -7.14 12.47
N PHE A 182 -8.86 -6.20 11.53
CA PHE A 182 -9.54 -6.23 10.24
C PHE A 182 -9.14 -7.45 9.40
N GLU A 183 -7.84 -7.77 9.41
CA GLU A 183 -7.29 -8.92 8.71
C GLU A 183 -7.80 -10.24 9.31
N LEU A 184 -7.89 -10.35 10.64
CA LEU A 184 -8.47 -11.54 11.27
C LEU A 184 -9.96 -11.71 10.94
N VAL A 185 -10.74 -10.61 10.96
CA VAL A 185 -12.15 -10.64 10.58
C VAL A 185 -12.31 -11.08 9.13
N LYS A 186 -11.43 -10.62 8.22
CA LYS A 186 -11.41 -11.06 6.82
C LYS A 186 -11.17 -12.58 6.72
N VAL A 187 -10.19 -13.11 7.45
CA VAL A 187 -9.92 -14.56 7.48
C VAL A 187 -11.11 -15.34 8.05
N ARG A 188 -11.76 -14.82 9.10
CA ARG A 188 -12.97 -15.43 9.68
C ARG A 188 -14.11 -15.51 8.68
N ARG A 189 -14.40 -14.41 7.97
CA ARG A 189 -15.47 -14.38 6.96
C ARG A 189 -15.21 -15.35 5.81
N GLN A 190 -13.94 -15.46 5.38
CA GLN A 190 -13.54 -16.44 4.37
C GLN A 190 -13.74 -17.89 4.88
N LEU A 191 -13.40 -18.15 6.15
CA LEU A 191 -13.60 -19.45 6.77
C LEU A 191 -15.09 -19.80 6.90
N GLU A 192 -15.94 -18.87 7.34
CA GLU A 192 -17.39 -19.10 7.47
C GLU A 192 -18.04 -19.40 6.12
N TYR A 193 -17.64 -18.68 5.07
CA TYR A 193 -18.10 -18.97 3.73
C TYR A 193 -17.63 -20.34 3.23
N GLN A 194 -16.39 -20.74 3.53
CA GLN A 194 -15.89 -22.08 3.22
C GLN A 194 -16.69 -23.17 3.95
N ILE A 195 -16.95 -23.00 5.25
CA ILE A 195 -17.75 -23.94 6.05
C ILE A 195 -19.16 -24.05 5.49
N TYR A 196 -19.83 -22.93 5.22
CA TYR A 196 -21.19 -22.93 4.67
C TYR A 196 -21.27 -23.65 3.33
N ARG A 197 -20.29 -23.41 2.46
CA ARG A 197 -20.22 -24.05 1.15
C ARG A 197 -19.94 -25.55 1.28
N ASP A 198 -19.07 -25.94 2.21
CA ASP A 198 -18.73 -27.34 2.43
C ASP A 198 -19.90 -28.13 3.07
N SER A 199 -20.79 -27.47 3.82
CA SER A 199 -21.99 -28.08 4.40
C SER A 199 -23.20 -28.14 3.46
N HIS A 200 -23.19 -27.38 2.36
CA HIS A 200 -24.28 -27.35 1.35
C HIS A 200 -23.75 -27.63 -0.06
N PRO A 201 -23.14 -28.80 -0.31
CA PRO A 201 -22.58 -29.12 -1.64
C PRO A 201 -23.62 -29.08 -2.78
N GLU A 202 -24.88 -29.36 -2.47
CA GLU A 202 -26.02 -29.35 -3.40
C GLU A 202 -26.27 -27.99 -4.06
N LEU A 203 -25.89 -26.89 -3.41
CA LEU A 203 -26.04 -25.52 -3.95
C LEU A 203 -24.93 -25.12 -4.91
N PHE A 204 -23.79 -25.83 -4.89
CA PHE A 204 -22.58 -25.45 -5.62
C PHE A 204 -22.10 -26.53 -6.60
N CYS A 205 -22.86 -27.62 -6.75
CA CYS A 205 -22.67 -28.57 -7.84
C CYS A 205 -23.19 -27.96 -9.14
N ASN A 206 -22.32 -27.89 -10.15
CA ASN A 206 -22.72 -27.54 -11.50
C ASN A 206 -23.71 -28.60 -12.04
N PRO A 207 -24.90 -28.21 -12.55
CA PRO A 207 -25.82 -29.13 -13.24
C PRO A 207 -25.24 -29.73 -14.53
N SER A 208 -24.05 -29.28 -14.95
CA SER A 208 -23.38 -29.74 -16.17
C SER A 208 -22.76 -31.14 -16.07
N ALA A 209 -22.70 -31.76 -14.88
CA ALA A 209 -22.33 -33.18 -14.76
C ALA A 209 -23.54 -34.13 -14.81
N ALA A 210 -24.77 -33.59 -14.73
CA ALA A 210 -25.99 -34.40 -14.64
C ALA A 210 -26.83 -34.44 -15.93
N THR A 211 -26.50 -33.66 -16.97
CA THR A 211 -27.38 -33.62 -18.16
C THR A 211 -26.63 -33.28 -19.44
N ALA A 212 -26.04 -34.30 -20.06
CA ALA A 212 -26.09 -34.42 -21.51
C ALA A 212 -27.53 -34.82 -21.88
N GLY A 213 -28.44 -33.85 -21.94
CA GLY A 213 -29.82 -34.08 -22.35
C GLY A 213 -30.83 -33.10 -21.76
N SER A 214 -31.35 -32.21 -22.58
CA SER A 214 -32.57 -31.40 -22.33
C SER A 214 -32.45 -30.18 -21.40
N GLY A 215 -32.59 -29.01 -22.02
CA GLY A 215 -32.65 -27.70 -21.38
C GLY A 215 -34.03 -27.38 -20.80
N TYR A 216 -34.38 -28.01 -19.68
CA TYR A 216 -35.50 -27.58 -18.86
C TYR A 216 -35.06 -27.40 -17.40
N LYS A 217 -35.22 -26.17 -16.88
CA LYS A 217 -35.23 -25.93 -15.43
C LYS A 217 -36.51 -26.56 -14.87
N VAL A 218 -36.45 -27.83 -14.49
CA VAL A 218 -37.53 -28.46 -13.73
C VAL A 218 -37.46 -27.92 -12.31
N ALA A 219 -38.40 -27.05 -11.96
CA ALA A 219 -38.71 -26.78 -10.57
C ALA A 219 -39.28 -28.07 -9.96
N VAL A 220 -38.53 -28.74 -9.10
CA VAL A 220 -39.02 -29.92 -8.37
C VAL A 220 -40.08 -29.44 -7.38
N PRO A 221 -41.35 -29.86 -7.51
CA PRO A 221 -42.41 -29.48 -6.57
C PRO A 221 -42.10 -30.08 -5.19
N GLY A 222 -42.01 -29.24 -4.16
CA GLY A 222 -41.80 -29.67 -2.76
C GLY A 222 -40.40 -29.43 -2.20
N VAL A 223 -39.44 -28.93 -2.99
CA VAL A 223 -38.18 -28.42 -2.44
C VAL A 223 -38.42 -26.98 -1.98
N PRO A 224 -38.37 -26.68 -0.66
CA PRO A 224 -38.51 -25.30 -0.19
C PRO A 224 -37.45 -24.42 -0.86
N PRO A 225 -37.72 -23.12 -1.10
CA PRO A 225 -36.75 -22.21 -1.68
C PRO A 225 -35.45 -22.34 -0.87
N THR A 226 -34.38 -22.80 -1.52
CA THR A 226 -33.08 -23.04 -0.89
C THR A 226 -32.73 -21.85 -0.03
N ALA A 227 -32.61 -22.05 1.29
CA ALA A 227 -32.36 -20.98 2.24
C ALA A 227 -31.16 -20.16 1.78
N SER A 228 -31.42 -18.93 1.35
CA SER A 228 -30.38 -18.02 0.87
C SER A 228 -29.37 -17.83 2.00
N PHE A 229 -28.10 -18.15 1.77
CA PHE A 229 -27.05 -17.82 2.72
C PHE A 229 -27.07 -16.32 2.97
N THR A 230 -27.45 -15.91 4.16
CA THR A 230 -27.24 -14.53 4.61
C THR A 230 -25.86 -14.49 5.25
N PRO A 231 -24.81 -14.02 4.54
CA PRO A 231 -23.49 -13.95 5.13
C PRO A 231 -23.54 -13.05 6.36
N PRO A 232 -22.96 -13.48 7.50
CA PRO A 232 -22.93 -12.64 8.68
C PRO A 232 -22.20 -11.33 8.38
N THR A 233 -22.72 -10.26 8.97
CA THR A 233 -22.12 -8.92 8.81
C THR A 233 -20.75 -8.87 9.49
N THR A 234 -19.89 -7.96 9.05
CA THR A 234 -18.56 -7.75 9.66
C THR A 234 -18.67 -7.53 11.18
N LEU A 235 -19.70 -6.82 11.64
CA LEU A 235 -19.97 -6.58 13.06
C LEU A 235 -20.38 -7.85 13.81
N GLN A 236 -21.17 -8.72 13.19
CA GLN A 236 -21.50 -10.03 13.76
C GLN A 236 -20.25 -10.90 13.91
N ALA A 237 -19.36 -10.92 12.91
CA ALA A 237 -18.09 -11.64 13.00
C ALA A 237 -17.20 -11.10 14.12
N VAL A 238 -17.10 -9.77 14.28
CA VAL A 238 -16.37 -9.14 15.40
C VAL A 238 -16.98 -9.55 16.73
N LYS A 239 -18.30 -9.40 16.90
CA LYS A 239 -19.01 -9.75 18.13
C LYS A 239 -18.82 -11.23 18.48
N LEU A 240 -18.85 -12.12 17.50
CA LEU A 240 -18.60 -13.54 17.68
C LEU A 240 -17.18 -13.83 18.18
N ILE A 241 -16.15 -13.17 17.60
CA ILE A 241 -14.76 -13.34 18.03
C ILE A 241 -14.58 -12.82 19.47
N VAL A 242 -15.10 -11.63 19.76
CA VAL A 242 -14.99 -11.00 21.08
C VAL A 242 -15.72 -11.81 22.15
N ASN A 243 -16.92 -12.31 21.84
CA ASN A 243 -17.68 -13.14 22.78
C ASN A 243 -17.03 -14.52 23.04
N SER A 244 -16.26 -15.04 22.08
CA SER A 244 -15.66 -16.38 22.20
C SER A 244 -14.24 -16.39 22.76
N ASN A 245 -13.44 -15.37 22.49
CA ASN A 245 -12.01 -15.30 22.86
C ASN A 245 -11.67 -14.04 23.69
N GLY A 246 -12.68 -13.26 24.07
CA GLY A 246 -12.49 -11.96 24.72
C GLY A 246 -12.04 -10.86 23.74
N PRO A 247 -11.84 -9.63 24.23
CA PRO A 247 -11.48 -8.47 23.41
C PRO A 247 -10.13 -8.63 22.69
N PHE A 248 -9.17 -9.31 23.31
CA PHE A 248 -7.87 -9.63 22.68
C PHE A 248 -7.94 -10.76 21.64
N GLY A 249 -9.09 -11.43 21.51
CA GLY A 249 -9.35 -12.42 20.47
C GLY A 249 -9.18 -11.89 19.04
N LEU A 250 -9.33 -10.58 18.83
CA LEU A 250 -9.10 -9.94 17.54
C LEU A 250 -7.62 -9.94 17.08
N TYR A 251 -6.70 -10.25 18.00
CA TYR A 251 -5.25 -10.30 17.75
C TYR A 251 -4.71 -11.74 17.68
N ILE A 252 -5.57 -12.73 17.47
CA ILE A 252 -5.13 -14.11 17.26
C ILE A 252 -4.17 -14.20 16.06
N GLY A 253 -3.02 -14.84 16.29
CA GLY A 253 -1.96 -14.95 15.28
C GLY A 253 -1.09 -13.69 15.13
N TRP A 254 -1.18 -12.74 16.07
CA TRP A 254 -0.43 -11.47 16.06
C TRP A 254 1.05 -11.63 15.73
N ARG A 255 1.76 -12.58 16.35
CA ARG A 255 3.22 -12.75 16.14
C ARG A 255 3.57 -13.01 14.67
N LEU A 256 2.79 -13.86 13.99
CA LEU A 256 2.99 -14.17 12.58
C LEU A 256 2.55 -13.01 11.69
N HIS A 257 1.49 -12.31 12.10
CA HIS A 257 1.01 -11.12 11.41
C HIS A 257 2.04 -9.98 11.46
N PHE A 258 2.60 -9.71 12.64
CA PHE A 258 3.64 -8.71 12.87
C PHE A 258 4.87 -8.98 12.00
N VAL A 259 5.40 -10.22 12.04
CA VAL A 259 6.57 -10.59 11.22
C VAL A 259 6.27 -10.44 9.74
N ARG A 260 5.08 -10.86 9.28
CA ARG A 260 4.65 -10.68 7.88
C ARG A 260 4.63 -9.21 7.47
N ASP A 261 3.97 -8.35 8.24
CA ASP A 261 3.78 -6.94 7.87
C ASP A 261 5.04 -6.12 7.98
N MET A 262 5.82 -6.34 9.03
CA MET A 262 7.11 -5.69 9.21
C MET A 262 8.05 -6.04 8.04
N LEU A 263 8.25 -7.33 7.74
CA LEU A 263 9.17 -7.75 6.67
C LEU A 263 8.64 -7.42 5.28
N GLY A 264 7.34 -7.62 5.04
CA GLY A 264 6.71 -7.31 3.76
C GLY A 264 6.82 -5.83 3.41
N THR A 265 6.55 -4.94 4.38
CA THR A 265 6.63 -3.49 4.18
C THR A 265 8.08 -3.00 4.08
N ALA A 266 9.00 -3.59 4.86
CA ALA A 266 10.43 -3.30 4.77
C ALA A 266 11.01 -3.64 3.40
N LEU A 267 10.76 -4.86 2.90
CA LEU A 267 11.19 -5.29 1.57
C LEU A 267 10.57 -4.42 0.47
N TYR A 268 9.27 -4.15 0.55
CA TYR A 268 8.56 -3.34 -0.43
C TYR A 268 9.18 -1.94 -0.63
N PHE A 269 9.40 -1.20 0.46
CA PHE A 269 9.97 0.14 0.37
C PHE A 269 11.46 0.12 -0.01
N ALA A 270 12.23 -0.86 0.49
CA ALA A 270 13.64 -1.01 0.14
C ALA A 270 13.83 -1.32 -1.36
N GLU A 271 13.08 -2.29 -1.88
CA GLU A 271 13.13 -2.66 -3.29
C GLU A 271 12.71 -1.49 -4.19
N TYR A 272 11.64 -0.77 -3.81
CA TYR A 272 11.18 0.40 -4.56
C TYR A 272 12.27 1.47 -4.69
N ASP A 273 12.86 1.88 -3.56
CA ASP A 273 13.82 2.98 -3.56
C ASP A 273 15.17 2.60 -4.19
N VAL A 274 15.64 1.37 -3.97
CA VAL A 274 16.86 0.86 -4.60
C VAL A 274 16.66 0.76 -6.11
N MET A 275 15.51 0.27 -6.59
CA MET A 275 15.21 0.23 -8.02
C MET A 275 15.14 1.64 -8.61
N ARG A 276 14.46 2.56 -7.91
CA ARG A 276 14.37 3.96 -8.33
C ARG A 276 15.74 4.64 -8.39
N TYR A 277 16.64 4.32 -7.45
CA TYR A 277 18.03 4.78 -7.47
C TYR A 277 18.76 4.36 -8.75
N TYR A 278 18.69 3.07 -9.12
CA TYR A 278 19.31 2.59 -10.36
C TYR A 278 18.66 3.15 -11.62
N LEU A 279 17.40 3.55 -11.56
CA LEU A 279 16.67 4.20 -12.66
C LEU A 279 16.77 5.73 -12.64
N GLY A 280 17.80 6.29 -12.03
CA GLY A 280 18.13 7.72 -12.17
C GLY A 280 17.45 8.64 -11.15
N ARG A 281 17.13 8.14 -9.94
CA ARG A 281 16.67 9.01 -8.84
C ARG A 281 17.71 10.10 -8.55
N GLN A 282 17.24 11.34 -8.41
CA GLN A 282 18.05 12.46 -7.95
C GLN A 282 17.55 12.96 -6.60
N LYS A 283 18.48 13.22 -5.66
CA LYS A 283 18.16 13.98 -4.44
C LYS A 283 17.89 15.43 -4.85
N THR A 284 16.76 15.98 -4.41
CA THR A 284 16.55 17.44 -4.51
C THR A 284 17.56 18.11 -3.57
N LYS A 285 18.70 18.56 -4.10
CA LYS A 285 19.28 19.80 -3.59
C LYS A 285 18.26 20.85 -3.97
N ILE A 286 17.72 21.59 -3.00
CA ILE A 286 16.80 22.71 -3.23
C ILE A 286 17.32 23.47 -4.47
N LYS A 287 16.70 23.25 -5.63
CA LYS A 287 17.04 23.92 -6.88
C LYS A 287 15.88 24.85 -7.17
N GLU A 288 16.20 26.09 -7.47
CA GLU A 288 15.32 27.24 -7.67
C GLU A 288 14.30 27.09 -8.80
N ASN A 289 14.35 26.02 -9.59
CA ASN A 289 13.48 25.83 -10.74
C ASN A 289 12.51 24.69 -10.40
N GLY A 290 11.23 25.03 -10.21
CA GLY A 290 10.13 24.24 -9.64
C GLY A 290 9.74 22.91 -10.33
N GLU A 291 10.70 22.06 -10.68
CA GLU A 291 10.49 20.70 -11.17
C GLU A 291 10.85 19.68 -10.07
N GLY A 292 10.10 19.69 -8.97
CA GLY A 292 10.11 18.63 -7.96
C GLY A 292 8.89 17.75 -8.14
N GLY A 293 9.02 16.42 -8.10
CA GLY A 293 7.91 15.56 -8.53
C GLY A 293 7.85 14.14 -8.01
N GLY A 294 8.44 13.88 -6.85
CA GLY A 294 8.37 12.55 -6.23
C GLY A 294 7.74 12.54 -4.85
N PHE A 295 7.38 11.32 -4.43
CA PHE A 295 7.06 11.00 -3.05
C PHE A 295 8.24 11.34 -2.11
N GLY A 296 8.02 12.26 -1.17
CA GLY A 296 9.08 12.79 -0.30
C GLY A 296 9.83 13.97 -0.94
N TYR A 297 11.15 14.00 -0.77
CA TYR A 297 12.06 15.03 -1.32
C TYR A 297 12.88 14.53 -2.52
N ASP A 298 12.63 13.31 -2.98
CA ASP A 298 13.35 12.72 -4.12
C ASP A 298 12.61 13.05 -5.43
N VAL A 299 13.34 13.30 -6.51
CA VAL A 299 12.78 13.55 -7.85
C VAL A 299 13.25 12.47 -8.80
N GLN A 300 12.39 12.13 -9.76
CA GLN A 300 12.79 11.29 -10.87
C GLN A 300 13.70 12.10 -11.82
N GLY A 301 14.98 11.74 -11.89
CA GLY A 301 15.90 12.27 -12.89
C GLY A 301 15.77 11.56 -14.23
N ASP A 302 16.77 11.74 -15.08
CA ASP A 302 16.82 11.06 -16.38
C ASP A 302 17.10 9.57 -16.21
N VAL A 303 16.40 8.78 -17.00
CA VAL A 303 16.58 7.32 -17.06
C VAL A 303 17.99 7.02 -17.59
N PRO A 304 18.69 5.97 -17.10
CA PRO A 304 20.01 5.58 -17.62
C PRO A 304 20.00 5.30 -19.13
N ASP A 305 21.13 5.49 -19.80
CA ASP A 305 21.23 5.35 -21.27
C ASP A 305 20.77 3.98 -21.79
N TRP A 306 21.04 2.90 -21.05
CA TRP A 306 20.60 1.54 -21.38
C TRP A 306 19.07 1.35 -21.34
N ALA A 307 18.35 2.23 -20.64
CA ALA A 307 16.89 2.17 -20.46
C ALA A 307 16.13 3.28 -21.20
N LYS A 308 16.79 4.38 -21.61
CA LYS A 308 16.16 5.51 -22.33
C LYS A 308 15.36 5.08 -23.57
N ALA A 309 15.81 4.04 -24.28
CA ALA A 309 15.20 3.59 -25.53
C ALA A 309 13.83 2.90 -25.36
N TRP A 310 13.56 2.30 -24.19
CA TRP A 310 12.34 1.50 -23.98
C TRP A 310 11.54 1.89 -22.73
N LEU A 311 12.11 2.68 -21.81
CA LEU A 311 11.46 3.09 -20.56
C LEU A 311 11.23 4.61 -20.52
N PRO A 312 9.99 5.08 -20.73
CA PRO A 312 9.69 6.50 -20.55
C PRO A 312 9.78 6.89 -19.07
N LYS A 313 10.24 8.11 -18.80
CA LYS A 313 10.45 8.66 -17.44
C LYS A 313 9.20 8.54 -16.56
N GLN A 314 8.02 8.75 -17.15
CA GLN A 314 6.72 8.71 -16.47
C GLN A 314 6.32 7.28 -16.06
N ALA A 315 6.87 6.24 -16.70
CA ALA A 315 6.60 4.85 -16.36
C ALA A 315 7.55 4.29 -15.30
N VAL A 316 8.62 5.01 -14.92
CA VAL A 316 9.56 4.58 -13.88
C VAL A 316 8.86 4.27 -12.56
N PRO A 317 7.98 5.15 -12.02
CA PRO A 317 7.28 4.87 -10.76
C PRO A 317 6.38 3.64 -10.86
N PHE A 318 5.71 3.46 -12.00
CA PHE A 318 4.90 2.29 -12.27
C PHE A 318 5.75 1.01 -12.22
N LEU A 319 6.86 1.00 -12.97
CA LEU A 319 7.76 -0.15 -13.05
C LEU A 319 8.36 -0.50 -11.68
N CYS A 320 8.93 0.49 -10.97
CA CYS A 320 9.47 0.30 -9.63
C CYS A 320 8.41 -0.23 -8.67
N GLY A 321 7.22 0.37 -8.68
CA GLY A 321 6.10 -0.04 -7.84
C GLY A 321 5.60 -1.46 -8.14
N SER A 322 5.51 -1.81 -9.42
CA SER A 322 5.12 -3.14 -9.88
C SER A 322 6.15 -4.20 -9.49
N VAL A 323 7.44 -3.95 -9.74
CA VAL A 323 8.52 -4.88 -9.38
C VAL A 323 8.52 -5.09 -7.87
N ALA A 324 8.66 -4.03 -7.08
CA ALA A 324 8.68 -4.11 -5.62
C ALA A 324 7.41 -4.78 -5.06
N GLY A 325 6.24 -4.49 -5.63
CA GLY A 325 4.98 -5.11 -5.22
C GLY A 325 4.89 -6.62 -5.53
N VAL A 326 5.54 -7.09 -6.59
CA VAL A 326 5.56 -8.50 -6.98
C VAL A 326 6.65 -9.27 -6.23
N SER A 327 7.88 -8.74 -6.15
CA SER A 327 9.01 -9.40 -5.48
C SER A 327 8.81 -9.49 -3.97
N SER A 328 8.47 -8.39 -3.30
CA SER A 328 8.18 -8.42 -1.86
C SER A 328 7.05 -9.40 -1.51
N TRP A 329 6.02 -9.49 -2.36
CA TRP A 329 4.91 -10.41 -2.15
C TRP A 329 5.29 -11.87 -2.39
N ALA A 330 6.14 -12.13 -3.39
CA ALA A 330 6.70 -13.46 -3.62
C ALA A 330 7.56 -13.92 -2.43
N LEU A 331 8.41 -13.04 -1.90
CA LEU A 331 9.29 -13.34 -0.76
C LEU A 331 8.51 -13.59 0.54
N ILE A 332 7.45 -12.83 0.80
CA ILE A 332 6.69 -12.94 2.06
C ILE A 332 5.58 -13.99 2.03
N TYR A 333 5.23 -14.51 0.85
CA TYR A 333 4.12 -15.46 0.67
C TYR A 333 4.18 -16.69 1.60
N PRO A 334 5.35 -17.33 1.85
CA PRO A 334 5.45 -18.43 2.80
C PRO A 334 4.97 -18.06 4.21
N VAL A 335 5.35 -16.88 4.69
CA VAL A 335 4.96 -16.38 6.01
C VAL A 335 3.46 -16.07 6.04
N ASP A 336 2.92 -15.48 4.98
CA ASP A 336 1.49 -15.20 4.85
C ASP A 336 0.64 -16.49 4.82
N ALA A 337 1.13 -17.54 4.15
CA ALA A 337 0.47 -18.84 4.12
C ALA A 337 0.44 -19.49 5.52
N ILE A 338 1.56 -19.47 6.25
CA ILE A 338 1.64 -19.97 7.64
C ILE A 338 0.71 -19.16 8.54
N LYS A 339 0.77 -17.81 8.48
CA LYS A 339 -0.10 -16.91 9.24
C LYS A 339 -1.57 -17.24 9.00
N THR A 340 -1.99 -17.29 7.74
CA THR A 340 -3.38 -17.52 7.37
C THR A 340 -3.87 -18.88 7.86
N LYS A 341 -3.04 -19.93 7.76
CA LYS A 341 -3.38 -21.26 8.28
C LYS A 341 -3.45 -21.30 9.80
N ALA A 342 -2.53 -20.63 10.49
CA ALA A 342 -2.57 -20.51 11.95
C ALA A 342 -3.86 -19.82 12.43
N GLN A 343 -4.25 -18.72 11.77
CA GLN A 343 -5.47 -17.98 12.09
C GLN A 343 -6.73 -18.78 11.78
N GLN A 344 -6.83 -19.42 10.60
CA GLN A 344 -7.96 -20.31 10.26
C GLN A 344 -8.13 -21.42 11.30
N ARG A 345 -7.03 -22.03 11.72
CA ARG A 345 -7.01 -23.13 12.69
C ARG A 345 -7.48 -22.69 14.07
N ALA A 346 -6.98 -21.54 14.55
CA ALA A 346 -7.40 -20.96 15.82
C ALA A 346 -8.89 -20.57 15.81
N LEU A 347 -9.38 -19.97 14.72
CA LEU A 347 -10.80 -19.64 14.55
C LEU A 347 -11.70 -20.88 14.44
N SER A 348 -11.14 -22.02 14.02
CA SER A 348 -11.81 -23.32 13.99
C SER A 348 -11.70 -24.08 15.32
N ARG A 349 -11.12 -23.48 16.37
CA ARG A 349 -10.88 -24.10 17.69
C ARG A 349 -10.07 -25.40 17.65
N LEU A 350 -9.22 -25.54 16.63
CA LEU A 350 -8.31 -26.68 16.51
C LEU A 350 -7.03 -26.41 17.31
N THR A 351 -6.37 -27.47 17.78
CA THR A 351 -5.14 -27.37 18.58
C THR A 351 -4.07 -26.52 17.89
N PRO A 352 -3.48 -25.51 18.57
CA PRO A 352 -2.46 -24.67 17.96
C PRO A 352 -1.24 -25.51 17.55
N ARG A 353 -0.60 -25.12 16.45
CA ARG A 353 0.60 -25.77 15.92
C ARG A 353 1.73 -24.77 15.81
N THR A 354 2.96 -25.24 16.00
CA THR A 354 4.13 -24.36 15.86
C THR A 354 4.27 -23.90 14.39
N PRO A 355 4.84 -22.71 14.14
CA PRO A 355 5.08 -22.24 12.77
C PRO A 355 5.91 -23.22 11.94
N ALA A 356 6.91 -23.86 12.57
CA ALA A 356 7.76 -24.86 11.93
C ALA A 356 6.98 -26.11 11.51
N GLU A 357 6.10 -26.62 12.38
CA GLU A 357 5.24 -27.77 12.06
C GLU A 357 4.25 -27.43 10.94
N GLN A 358 3.70 -26.21 10.94
CA GLN A 358 2.81 -25.75 9.87
C GLN A 358 3.55 -25.63 8.53
N PHE A 359 4.73 -25.03 8.53
CA PHE A 359 5.57 -24.92 7.33
C PHE A 359 5.97 -26.29 6.79
N HIS A 360 6.39 -27.19 7.67
CA HIS A 360 6.73 -28.56 7.31
C HIS A 360 5.55 -29.28 6.66
N ARG A 361 4.33 -29.13 7.20
CA ARG A 361 3.12 -29.73 6.60
C ARG A 361 2.71 -29.09 5.29
N LEU A 362 2.92 -27.79 5.11
CA LEU A 362 2.67 -27.11 3.84
C LEU A 362 3.60 -27.63 2.74
N LEU A 363 4.87 -27.87 3.07
CA LEU A 363 5.86 -28.42 2.14
C LEU A 363 5.68 -29.93 1.93
N ARG A 364 5.80 -30.73 2.99
CA ARG A 364 5.86 -32.21 2.89
C ARG A 364 4.49 -32.89 2.98
N GLY A 365 3.41 -32.17 3.27
CA GLY A 365 2.08 -32.75 3.41
C GLY A 365 1.72 -33.10 4.86
N THR A 366 0.52 -33.63 5.04
CA THR A 366 -0.05 -33.94 6.36
C THR A 366 0.40 -35.28 6.91
N ASP A 367 0.77 -36.20 6.02
CA ASP A 367 1.22 -37.54 6.33
C ASP A 367 2.70 -37.53 6.72
N LYS A 368 3.01 -38.08 7.89
CA LYS A 368 4.37 -38.14 8.42
C LYS A 368 5.14 -39.31 7.81
N ASP A 369 4.43 -40.37 7.44
CA ASP A 369 5.00 -41.64 7.01
C ASP A 369 5.19 -41.67 5.48
N ASN A 370 4.46 -40.82 4.75
CA ASN A 370 4.64 -40.62 3.31
C ASN A 370 4.76 -39.12 2.92
N PRO A 371 5.95 -38.52 3.11
CA PRO A 371 6.17 -37.11 2.78
C PRO A 371 6.14 -36.89 1.26
N LYS A 372 5.33 -35.92 0.83
CA LYS A 372 5.26 -35.50 -0.57
C LYS A 372 6.59 -34.86 -1.03
N PRO A 373 6.94 -34.97 -2.32
CA PRO A 373 8.15 -34.37 -2.88
C PRO A 373 8.24 -32.86 -2.58
N LEU A 374 9.44 -32.38 -2.30
CA LEU A 374 9.69 -30.98 -1.92
C LEU A 374 9.17 -29.99 -2.97
N LEU A 375 9.38 -30.29 -4.26
CA LEU A 375 8.93 -29.44 -5.37
C LEU A 375 7.39 -29.35 -5.43
N SER A 376 6.69 -30.46 -5.16
CA SER A 376 5.23 -30.47 -5.03
C SER A 376 4.76 -29.65 -3.81
N GLY A 377 5.56 -29.61 -2.76
CA GLY A 377 5.37 -28.74 -1.60
C GLY A 377 5.50 -27.27 -1.93
N ILE A 378 6.59 -26.88 -2.59
CA ILE A 378 6.86 -25.49 -2.99
C ILE A 378 5.77 -24.99 -3.94
N THR A 379 5.40 -25.77 -4.96
CA THR A 379 4.31 -25.41 -5.88
C THR A 379 2.96 -25.26 -5.18
N ARG A 380 2.67 -26.08 -4.15
CA ARG A 380 1.47 -25.91 -3.29
C ARG A 380 1.56 -24.67 -2.42
N LEU A 381 2.74 -24.38 -1.86
CA LEU A 381 2.97 -23.21 -1.03
C LEU A 381 2.68 -21.93 -1.80
N TYR A 382 2.95 -21.89 -3.11
CA TYR A 382 2.73 -20.75 -4.01
C TYR A 382 1.43 -20.82 -4.83
N ARG A 383 0.53 -21.77 -4.54
CA ARG A 383 -0.75 -21.85 -5.24
C ARG A 383 -1.59 -20.59 -4.97
N GLY A 384 -2.06 -19.95 -6.04
CA GLY A 384 -2.83 -18.68 -5.97
C GLY A 384 -1.97 -17.41 -5.95
N LEU A 385 -0.64 -17.53 -6.00
CA LEU A 385 0.27 -16.39 -6.06
C LEU A 385 0.08 -15.55 -7.33
N GLY A 386 -0.18 -16.17 -8.49
CA GLY A 386 -0.33 -15.46 -9.76
C GLY A 386 -1.40 -14.37 -9.76
N VAL A 387 -2.59 -14.64 -9.19
CA VAL A 387 -3.64 -13.60 -9.06
C VAL A 387 -3.19 -12.48 -8.14
N SER A 388 -2.49 -12.83 -7.07
CA SER A 388 -1.95 -11.86 -6.13
C SER A 388 -0.88 -10.98 -6.79
N MET A 389 -0.04 -11.55 -7.66
CA MET A 389 1.00 -10.84 -8.41
C MET A 389 0.43 -9.88 -9.45
N ILE A 390 -0.53 -10.32 -10.27
CA ILE A 390 -1.17 -9.44 -11.28
C ILE A 390 -1.83 -8.25 -10.58
N ARG A 391 -2.53 -8.51 -9.48
CA ARG A 391 -3.11 -7.47 -8.64
C ARG A 391 -2.02 -6.55 -8.09
N SER A 392 -0.97 -7.11 -7.47
CA SER A 392 0.12 -6.32 -6.90
C SER A 392 0.78 -5.42 -7.95
N MET A 393 1.06 -5.95 -9.14
CA MET A 393 1.61 -5.21 -10.26
C MET A 393 0.77 -3.97 -10.57
N LEU A 394 -0.54 -4.14 -10.79
CA LEU A 394 -1.46 -3.05 -11.11
C LEU A 394 -1.61 -2.07 -9.95
N THR A 395 -1.89 -2.55 -8.74
CA THR A 395 -2.19 -1.68 -7.60
C THR A 395 -0.98 -0.88 -7.15
N HIS A 396 0.21 -1.51 -7.08
CA HIS A 396 1.42 -0.84 -6.60
C HIS A 396 2.04 0.04 -7.69
N GLY A 397 2.03 -0.39 -8.95
CA GLY A 397 2.49 0.45 -10.06
C GLY A 397 1.62 1.72 -10.19
N LEU A 398 0.30 1.57 -10.18
CA LEU A 398 -0.61 2.72 -10.26
C LEU A 398 -0.52 3.61 -9.03
N LEU A 399 -0.40 3.02 -7.83
CA LEU A 399 -0.19 3.76 -6.58
C LEU A 399 1.01 4.70 -6.70
N TRP A 400 2.20 4.18 -6.99
CA TRP A 400 3.41 5.01 -7.03
C TRP A 400 3.37 6.06 -8.15
N THR A 401 2.80 5.72 -9.30
CA THR A 401 2.57 6.66 -10.40
C THR A 401 1.71 7.85 -9.96
N LEU A 402 0.60 7.56 -9.26
CA LEU A 402 -0.32 8.59 -8.79
C LEU A 402 0.26 9.38 -7.62
N VAL A 403 1.03 8.74 -6.74
CA VAL A 403 1.71 9.42 -5.64
C VAL A 403 2.71 10.44 -6.21
N ASP A 404 3.53 10.04 -7.18
CA ASP A 404 4.50 10.93 -7.80
C ASP A 404 3.82 12.03 -8.64
N ALA A 405 2.76 11.70 -9.39
CA ALA A 405 1.99 12.68 -10.13
C ALA A 405 1.35 13.73 -9.20
N ALA A 406 0.72 13.30 -8.09
CA ALA A 406 0.15 14.20 -7.10
C ALA A 406 1.22 15.04 -6.40
N GLY A 407 2.36 14.42 -6.06
CA GLY A 407 3.51 15.12 -5.50
C GLY A 407 4.06 16.19 -6.44
N SER A 408 4.18 15.88 -7.73
CA SER A 408 4.60 16.81 -8.78
C SER A 408 3.63 17.98 -8.90
N TYR A 409 2.33 17.69 -8.94
CA TYR A 409 1.31 18.70 -9.04
C TYR A 409 1.39 19.72 -7.87
N ILE A 410 1.57 19.23 -6.63
CA ILE A 410 1.72 20.07 -5.44
C ILE A 410 2.99 20.94 -5.50
N ASP A 411 4.10 20.38 -5.99
CA ASP A 411 5.38 21.08 -6.09
C ASP A 411 5.36 22.17 -7.19
N THR A 412 4.61 21.98 -8.27
CA THR A 412 4.51 22.92 -9.42
C THR A 412 3.68 24.20 -9.16
N LYS A 413 3.39 24.54 -7.89
CA LYS A 413 2.70 25.78 -7.47
C LYS A 413 1.46 26.12 -8.31
N PRO A 414 0.38 25.31 -8.23
CA PRO A 414 -0.77 25.44 -9.11
C PRO A 414 -1.44 26.81 -9.03
N CYS A 415 -1.42 27.50 -7.89
CA CYS A 415 -2.04 28.84 -7.78
C CYS A 415 -1.24 29.94 -8.49
N GLU A 416 0.10 29.86 -8.54
CA GLU A 416 0.93 30.80 -9.32
C GLU A 416 0.64 30.69 -10.82
N ARG A 417 0.29 29.49 -11.31
CA ARG A 417 -0.14 29.27 -12.71
C ARG A 417 -1.50 29.87 -13.05
N TYR A 418 -2.47 29.78 -12.13
CA TYR A 418 -3.83 30.30 -12.38
C TYR A 418 -3.95 31.81 -12.21
N PHE A 419 -3.14 32.41 -11.34
CA PHE A 419 -3.18 33.84 -11.05
C PHE A 419 -1.96 34.63 -11.58
N GLY A 420 -0.99 33.96 -12.22
CA GLY A 420 0.18 34.60 -12.84
C GLY A 420 1.12 35.29 -11.85
N VAL A 421 1.17 34.82 -10.60
CA VAL A 421 1.88 35.51 -9.51
C VAL A 421 3.24 34.87 -9.27
N ASP A 422 4.30 35.49 -9.76
CA ASP A 422 5.64 35.30 -9.20
C ASP A 422 5.67 36.02 -7.85
N VAL A 423 5.38 35.32 -6.75
CA VAL A 423 5.54 35.87 -5.40
C VAL A 423 6.98 35.59 -4.96
N PRO A 424 7.89 36.59 -4.92
CA PRO A 424 9.14 36.44 -4.20
C PRO A 424 8.81 36.36 -2.71
N LEU A 425 9.14 35.21 -2.09
CA LEU A 425 9.07 34.99 -0.65
C LEU A 425 10.15 35.78 0.09
#